data_AF-A0A158BGU9-F1
#
_entry.id   AF-A0A158BGU9-F1
#
_cell.length_a   1.000
_cell.length_b   1.000
_cell.length_c   1.000
_cell.angle_alpha   90.00
_cell.angle_beta   90.00
_cell.angle_gamma   90.00
#
_symmetry.space_group_name_H-M   'P 1'
#
loop_
_entity.id
_entity.type
_entity.pdbx_description
1 polymer ?
#
loop_
_entity_poly.entity_id
_entity_poly.type
_entity_poly.pdbx_seq_one_letter_code
_entity_poly.pdbx_strand_id
1 'polypeptide(L)'
;MPFYFSRRPEFAGLDRASRRDVRRMAWHFAQRHWTLHAPAFAWIVFVLLHTRYGVVPGRRDYVLLTLAIFIAGVINIRVHIGRYLKPARAIFDTLGSKAARTITGR
;
A
#
# COMPACT_ATOMS: atom_id res chain seq x y z
N MET A 1 0.66 -9.25 7.73
CA MET A 1 -0.25 -8.30 7.03
C MET A 1 -1.45 -9.05 6.47
N PRO A 2 -2.61 -9.01 7.12
CA PRO A 2 -3.85 -9.58 6.59
C PRO A 2 -4.52 -8.50 5.72
N PHE A 3 -4.32 -8.57 4.41
CA PHE A 3 -5.10 -7.77 3.46
C PHE A 3 -5.90 -8.78 2.65
N TYR A 4 -7.23 -8.74 2.77
CA TYR A 4 -8.15 -9.66 2.10
C TYR A 4 -8.13 -9.38 0.59
N PHE A 5 -7.14 -9.96 -0.09
CA PHE A 5 -7.15 -10.12 -1.53
C PHE A 5 -7.65 -11.51 -1.95
N SER A 6 -8.38 -12.20 -1.06
CA SER A 6 -8.68 -13.64 -1.20
C SER A 6 -9.47 -14.03 -2.45
N ARG A 7 -10.12 -13.08 -3.14
CA ARG A 7 -10.90 -13.30 -4.38
C ARG A 7 -10.27 -12.69 -5.64
N ARG A 8 -9.00 -12.32 -5.59
CA ARG A 8 -8.27 -11.78 -6.74
C ARG A 8 -7.84 -12.92 -7.67
N PRO A 9 -8.13 -12.88 -8.99
CA PRO A 9 -7.75 -13.94 -9.92
C PRO A 9 -6.23 -14.19 -9.94
N GLU A 10 -5.44 -13.18 -9.61
CA GLU A 10 -3.98 -13.26 -9.52
C GLU A 10 -3.48 -14.28 -8.47
N PHE A 11 -4.33 -14.71 -7.53
CA PHE A 11 -4.01 -15.74 -6.54
C PHE A 11 -4.62 -17.12 -6.83
N ALA A 12 -5.35 -17.27 -7.93
CA ALA A 12 -5.92 -18.55 -8.32
C ALA A 12 -4.79 -19.59 -8.52
N GLY A 13 -5.03 -20.83 -8.07
CA GLY A 13 -4.07 -21.93 -8.17
C GLY A 13 -2.86 -21.86 -7.24
N LEU A 14 -2.68 -20.79 -6.44
CA LEU A 14 -1.54 -20.69 -5.51
C LEU A 14 -1.88 -21.26 -4.14
N ASP A 15 -0.89 -21.94 -3.57
CA ASP A 15 -0.85 -22.29 -2.16
C ASP A 15 -0.64 -21.04 -1.28
N ARG A 16 -0.76 -21.21 0.03
CA ARG A 16 -0.72 -20.09 0.98
C ARG A 16 0.66 -19.40 0.99
N ALA A 17 1.75 -20.15 0.79
CA ALA A 17 3.09 -19.58 0.76
C ALA A 17 3.29 -18.73 -0.50
N SER A 18 2.94 -19.26 -1.67
CA SER A 18 3.08 -18.53 -2.93
C SER A 18 2.22 -17.28 -2.99
N ARG A 19 0.99 -17.30 -2.43
CA ARG A 19 0.17 -16.08 -2.30
C ARG A 19 0.86 -15.00 -1.47
N ARG A 20 1.61 -15.40 -0.43
CA ARG A 20 2.36 -14.46 0.42
C ARG A 20 3.52 -13.83 -0.35
N ASP A 21 4.21 -14.62 -1.16
CA ASP A 21 5.36 -14.15 -1.94
C ASP A 21 4.93 -13.20 -3.07
N VAL A 22 3.88 -13.55 -3.83
CA VAL A 22 3.28 -12.65 -4.84
C VAL A 22 2.85 -11.32 -4.21
N ARG A 23 2.21 -11.35 -3.04
CA ARG A 23 1.83 -10.13 -2.31
C ARG A 23 3.02 -9.29 -1.88
N ARG A 24 4.12 -9.92 -1.48
CA ARG A 24 5.35 -9.21 -1.10
C ARG A 24 6.00 -8.56 -2.31
N MET A 25 6.04 -9.24 -3.46
CA MET A 25 6.53 -8.65 -4.70
C MET A 25 5.68 -7.45 -5.12
N ALA A 26 4.35 -7.59 -5.10
CA ALA A 26 3.45 -6.48 -5.42
C ALA A 26 3.62 -5.28 -4.48
N TRP A 27 3.85 -5.54 -3.18
CA TRP A 27 4.20 -4.49 -2.22
C TRP A 27 5.56 -3.85 -2.53
N HIS A 28 6.58 -4.65 -2.82
CA HIS A 28 7.90 -4.15 -3.16
C HIS A 28 7.86 -3.23 -4.40
N PHE A 29 7.06 -3.58 -5.41
CA PHE A 29 6.86 -2.72 -6.57
C PHE A 29 6.07 -1.45 -6.21
N ALA A 30 4.99 -1.59 -5.44
CA ALA A 30 4.20 -0.43 -4.99
C ALA A 30 5.04 0.60 -4.22
N GLN A 31 5.99 0.16 -3.40
CA GLN A 31 6.88 1.02 -2.62
C GLN A 31 7.84 1.85 -3.47
N ARG A 32 8.17 1.42 -4.70
CA ARG A 32 9.07 2.19 -5.57
C ARG A 32 8.42 3.45 -6.14
N HIS A 33 7.10 3.62 -6.00
CA HIS A 33 6.40 4.77 -6.55
C HIS A 33 6.14 5.84 -5.48
N TRP A 34 6.63 7.05 -5.73
CA TRP A 34 6.46 8.20 -4.85
C TRP A 34 5.00 8.51 -4.50
N THR A 35 4.07 8.29 -5.43
CA THR A 35 2.64 8.54 -5.23
C THR A 35 2.02 7.68 -4.14
N LEU A 36 2.65 6.57 -3.73
CA LEU A 36 2.25 5.82 -2.54
C LEU A 36 2.29 6.70 -1.28
N HIS A 37 3.24 7.63 -1.22
CA HIS A 37 3.52 8.49 -0.07
C HIS A 37 2.76 9.82 -0.09
N ALA A 38 2.03 10.14 -1.16
CA ALA A 38 1.32 11.41 -1.30
C ALA A 38 0.37 11.72 -0.13
N PRO A 39 -0.40 10.76 0.42
CA PRO A 39 -1.25 11.02 1.59
C PRO A 39 -0.46 11.36 2.86
N ALA A 40 0.72 10.75 3.05
CA ALA A 40 1.59 11.08 4.18
C ALA A 40 2.17 12.49 4.04
N PHE A 41 2.57 12.87 2.82
CA PHE A 41 3.03 14.23 2.53
C PHE A 41 1.91 15.26 2.77
N ALA A 42 0.70 15.00 2.28
CA ALA A 42 -0.46 15.85 2.51
C ALA A 42 -0.77 16.01 4.01
N TRP A 43 -0.65 14.94 4.79
CA TRP A 43 -0.80 14.99 6.24
C TRP A 43 0.26 15.87 6.91
N ILE A 44 1.54 15.75 6.52
CA ILE A 44 2.62 16.60 7.06
C ILE A 44 2.34 18.07 6.77
N VAL A 45 1.99 18.41 5.52
CA VAL A 45 1.65 19.78 5.13
C VAL A 45 0.46 20.31 5.94
N PHE A 46 -0.58 19.49 6.11
CA PHE A 46 -1.73 19.84 6.93
C PHE A 46 -1.34 20.15 8.38
N VAL A 47 -0.53 19.30 9.00
CA VAL A 47 -0.06 19.50 10.38
C VAL A 47 0.75 20.79 10.49
N LEU A 48 1.67 21.06 9.57
CA LEU A 48 2.48 22.28 9.57
C LEU A 48 1.62 23.55 9.43
N LEU A 49 0.62 23.52 8.54
CA LEU A 49 -0.30 24.65 8.37
C LEU A 49 -1.17 24.84 9.62
N HIS A 50 -1.67 23.76 10.19
CA HIS A 50 -2.49 23.82 11.40
C HIS A 50 -1.71 24.36 12.60
N THR A 51 -0.47 23.91 12.82
CA THR A 51 0.37 24.38 13.93
C THR A 51 0.79 25.85 13.77
N ARG A 52 1.04 26.30 12.53
CA ARG A 52 1.48 27.69 12.28
C ARG A 52 0.34 28.70 12.24
N TYR A 53 -0.81 28.32 11.66
CA TYR A 53 -1.88 29.25 11.31
C TYR A 53 -3.24 28.92 11.92
N GLY A 54 -3.38 27.79 12.63
CA GLY A 54 -4.65 27.41 13.24
C GLY A 54 -5.77 27.15 12.22
N VAL A 55 -5.44 26.57 11.06
CA VAL A 55 -6.37 26.32 9.93
C VAL A 55 -7.69 25.65 10.33
N VAL A 56 -7.68 24.91 11.44
CA VAL A 56 -8.86 24.23 11.95
C VAL A 56 -9.12 24.71 13.38
N PRO A 57 -10.30 25.26 13.68
CA PRO A 57 -10.55 25.90 14.98
C PRO A 57 -10.80 24.89 16.11
N GLY A 58 -11.26 23.67 15.78
CA GLY A 58 -11.66 22.66 16.77
C GLY A 58 -10.81 21.38 16.74
N ARG A 59 -10.59 20.79 17.93
CA ARG A 59 -9.95 19.47 18.07
C ARG A 59 -10.70 18.37 17.31
N ARG A 60 -12.04 18.43 17.28
CA ARG A 60 -12.87 17.47 16.56
C ARG A 60 -12.60 17.49 15.06
N ASP A 61 -12.57 18.67 14.48
CA ASP A 61 -12.35 18.84 13.03
C ASP A 61 -10.95 18.42 12.62
N TYR A 62 -9.94 18.70 13.45
CA TYR A 62 -8.58 18.21 13.25
C TYR A 62 -8.51 16.67 13.20
N VAL A 63 -9.20 16.00 14.15
CA VAL A 63 -9.27 14.55 14.20
C VAL A 63 -10.00 13.99 12.97
N LEU A 64 -11.13 14.58 12.58
CA LEU A 64 -11.90 14.15 11.42
C LEU A 64 -11.08 14.28 10.13
N LEU A 65 -10.38 15.39 9.93
CA LEU A 65 -9.56 15.61 8.75
C LEU A 65 -8.34 14.68 8.72
N THR A 66 -7.70 14.47 9.87
CA THR A 66 -6.62 13.49 10.01
C THR A 66 -7.10 12.08 9.67
N LEU A 67 -8.29 11.70 10.17
CA LEU A 67 -8.89 10.40 9.87
C LEU A 67 -9.21 10.26 8.38
N ALA A 68 -9.75 11.31 7.74
CA ALA A 68 -10.00 11.30 6.31
C ALA A 68 -8.72 11.09 5.49
N ILE A 69 -7.64 11.80 5.83
CA ILE A 69 -6.33 11.62 5.17
C ILE A 69 -5.78 10.20 5.42
N PHE A 70 -5.93 9.66 6.63
CA PHE A 70 -5.52 8.29 6.93
C PHE A 70 -6.29 7.27 6.09
N ILE A 71 -7.61 7.40 5.99
CA ILE A 71 -8.45 6.53 5.15
C ILE A 71 -8.01 6.63 3.68
N ALA A 72 -7.79 7.84 3.17
CA ALA A 72 -7.25 8.05 1.82
C ALA A 72 -5.88 7.37 1.64
N GLY A 73 -5.01 7.43 2.65
CA GLY A 73 -3.75 6.71 2.71
C GLY A 73 -3.91 5.20 2.55
N VAL A 74 -4.81 4.60 3.34
CA VAL A 74 -5.10 3.17 3.25
C VAL A 74 -5.64 2.79 1.87
N ILE A 75 -6.55 3.58 1.31
CA ILE A 75 -7.11 3.36 -0.03
C ILE A 75 -6.00 3.45 -1.08
N ASN A 76 -5.17 4.49 -1.04
CA ASN A 76 -4.05 4.68 -1.97
C ASN A 76 -3.08 3.48 -1.96
N ILE A 77 -2.70 3.03 -0.76
CA ILE A 77 -1.85 1.84 -0.57
C ILE A 77 -2.51 0.60 -1.20
N ARG A 78 -3.81 0.38 -0.95
CA ARG A 78 -4.55 -0.76 -1.49
C ARG A 78 -4.61 -0.75 -3.01
N VAL A 79 -4.87 0.42 -3.59
CA VAL A 79 -4.96 0.60 -5.04
C VAL A 79 -3.60 0.34 -5.67
N HIS A 80 -2.51 0.88 -5.11
CA HIS A 80 -1.16 0.62 -5.62
C HIS A 80 -0.80 -0.85 -5.55
N ILE A 81 -0.92 -1.50 -4.38
CA ILE A 81 -0.65 -2.94 -4.27
C ILE A 81 -1.49 -3.72 -5.29
N GLY A 82 -2.79 -3.39 -5.40
CA GLY A 82 -3.71 -4.03 -6.34
C GLY A 82 -3.27 -3.91 -7.80
N ARG A 83 -2.81 -2.73 -8.23
CA ARG A 83 -2.27 -2.51 -9.59
C ARG A 83 -1.06 -3.39 -9.88
N TYR A 84 -0.22 -3.66 -8.88
CA TYR A 84 0.98 -4.47 -9.05
C TYR A 84 0.78 -5.97 -8.80
N LEU A 85 -0.42 -6.44 -8.48
CA LEU A 85 -0.68 -7.88 -8.29
C LEU A 85 -0.51 -8.67 -9.59
N LYS A 86 -1.04 -8.19 -10.71
CA LYS A 86 -0.94 -8.85 -12.01
C LYS A 86 0.52 -8.99 -12.49
N PRO A 87 1.35 -7.92 -12.52
CA PRO A 87 2.75 -8.05 -12.90
C PRO A 87 3.56 -8.87 -11.88
N ALA A 88 3.28 -8.74 -10.58
CA ALA A 88 3.93 -9.58 -9.57
C ALA A 88 3.63 -11.07 -9.76
N ARG A 89 2.39 -11.41 -10.15
CA ARG A 89 2.02 -12.78 -10.45
C ARG A 89 2.76 -13.31 -11.67
N ALA A 90 2.79 -12.55 -12.76
CA ALA A 90 3.50 -12.94 -13.98
C ALA A 90 5.00 -13.21 -13.72
N ILE A 91 5.65 -12.35 -12.94
CA ILE A 91 7.06 -12.54 -12.56
C ILE A 91 7.24 -13.74 -11.63
N PHE A 92 6.29 -13.97 -10.71
CA PHE A 92 6.34 -15.14 -9.84
C PHE A 92 6.18 -16.45 -10.63
N ASP A 93 5.30 -16.50 -11.63
CA ASP A 93 5.11 -17.68 -12.47
C ASP A 93 6.36 -17.99 -13.33
N THR A 94 7.16 -16.99 -13.70
CA THR A 94 8.41 -17.19 -14.45
C THR A 94 9.62 -17.53 -13.58
N LEU A 95 9.74 -16.90 -12.41
CA LEU A 95 10.94 -17.01 -11.56
C LEU A 95 10.80 -18.01 -10.40
N GLY A 96 9.56 -18.30 -9.98
CA GLY A 96 9.27 -19.13 -8.82
C GLY A 96 9.60 -18.49 -7.47
N SER A 97 9.28 -19.20 -6.39
CA SER A 97 9.30 -18.66 -5.02
C SER A 97 10.69 -18.30 -4.48
N LYS A 98 11.74 -18.96 -4.95
CA LYS A 98 13.12 -18.74 -4.47
C LYS A 98 13.65 -17.39 -4.96
N ALA A 99 13.52 -17.11 -6.25
CA ALA A 99 13.93 -15.85 -6.85
C ALA A 99 13.03 -14.68 -6.40
N ALA A 100 11.72 -14.92 -6.23
CA ALA A 100 10.80 -13.93 -5.64
C ALA A 100 11.28 -13.45 -4.26
N ARG A 101 11.73 -14.39 -3.43
CA ARG A 101 12.27 -14.11 -2.10
C ARG A 101 13.57 -13.29 -2.17
N THR A 102 14.51 -13.67 -3.04
CA THR A 102 15.73 -12.89 -3.31
C THR A 102 15.43 -11.45 -3.73
N ILE A 103 14.50 -11.23 -4.66
CA ILE A 103 14.10 -9.88 -5.13
C ILE A 103 13.54 -9.04 -3.97
N THR A 104 12.79 -9.67 -3.08
CA THR A 104 12.21 -8.99 -1.90
C THR A 104 13.15 -8.92 -0.70
N GLY A 105 14.39 -9.43 -0.81
CA GLY A 105 15.39 -9.46 0.26
C GLY A 105 15.04 -10.39 1.43
N ARG A 106 14.41 -11.54 1.17
CA ARG A 106 14.00 -12.55 2.17
C ARG A 106 14.42 -13.96 1.79
#